data_AF-A0A3A5V076-F1
#
_entry.id   AF-A0A3A5V076-F1
#
_cell.length_a   1.000
_cell.length_b   1.000
_cell.length_c   1.000
_cell.angle_alpha   90.00
_cell.angle_beta   90.00
_cell.angle_gamma   90.00
#
_symmetry.space_group_name_H-M   'P 1'
#
loop_
_entity.id
_entity.type
_entity.pdbx_description
1 polymer ?
#
loop_
_entity_poly.entity_id
_entity_poly.type
_entity_poly.pdbx_seq_one_letter_code
_entity_poly.pdbx_strand_id
1 'polypeptide(L)'
;MDAIIIIVAIAAFIAAALTVPAGFGLSTMLTPIVLIIMEPHEAVAVVAIVHGAHNAAKYYSLKEHVDFTAIKRYGIWLIIGAIIGAILQNIVPQKPLLLVIGCFLIILPLLTLSENWTGYKIPEANDRIGGFGSGFMGGLSGHQGALRAMFL
;
A
#
# COMPACT_ATOMS: atom_id res chain seq x y z
N MET A 1 -0.34 24.81 12.49
CA MET A 1 -0.08 24.14 11.19
C MET A 1 1.26 23.43 11.23
N ASP A 2 2.32 24.09 11.70
CA ASP A 2 3.69 23.56 11.72
C ASP A 2 3.87 22.29 12.56
N ALA A 3 3.27 22.22 13.75
CA ALA A 3 3.37 21.04 14.62
C ALA A 3 2.79 19.76 13.98
N ILE A 4 1.71 19.88 13.20
CA ILE A 4 1.07 18.71 12.58
C ILE A 4 1.91 18.21 11.40
N ILE A 5 2.50 19.11 10.63
CA ILE A 5 3.43 18.75 9.54
C ILE A 5 4.65 18.01 10.10
N ILE A 6 5.18 18.46 11.24
CA ILE A 6 6.27 17.77 11.94
C ILE A 6 5.83 16.36 12.37
N ILE A 7 4.63 16.20 12.92
CA ILE A 7 4.09 14.88 13.28
C ILE A 7 3.98 13.97 12.06
N VAL A 8 3.41 14.45 10.95
CA VAL A 8 3.29 13.67 9.70
C VAL A 8 4.67 13.27 9.17
N ALA A 9 5.66 14.18 9.21
CA ALA A 9 7.02 13.89 8.76
C ALA A 9 7.71 12.82 9.63
N ILE A 10 7.61 12.94 10.96
CA ILE A 10 8.14 11.95 11.90
C ILE A 10 7.44 10.60 11.70
N ALA A 11 6.13 10.60 11.58
CA ALA A 11 5.34 9.40 11.33
C ALA A 11 5.72 8.72 10.01
N ALA A 12 5.88 9.50 8.94
CA ALA A 12 6.31 8.98 7.64
C ALA A 12 7.72 8.37 7.73
N PHE A 13 8.63 9.01 8.46
CA PHE A 13 9.99 8.49 8.69
C PHE A 13 9.97 7.16 9.47
N ILE A 14 9.22 7.10 10.58
CA ILE A 14 9.08 5.88 11.39
C ILE A 14 8.43 4.76 10.57
N ALA A 15 7.33 5.05 9.87
CA ALA A 15 6.66 4.09 9.00
C ALA A 15 7.61 3.58 7.90
N ALA A 16 8.37 4.48 7.26
CA ALA A 16 9.38 4.11 6.27
C ALA A 16 10.46 3.17 6.85
N ALA A 17 10.96 3.44 8.07
CA ALA A 17 11.95 2.60 8.73
C ALA A 17 11.40 1.21 9.09
N LEU A 18 10.20 1.14 9.66
CA LEU A 18 9.56 -0.12 10.07
C LEU A 18 9.15 -1.00 8.89
N THR A 19 8.89 -0.41 7.73
CA THR A 19 8.37 -1.13 6.56
C THR A 19 9.43 -1.79 5.69
N VAL A 20 10.71 -1.44 5.88
CA VAL A 20 11.82 -2.14 5.21
C VAL A 20 11.90 -3.61 5.64
N PRO A 21 11.99 -3.95 6.95
CA PRO A 21 11.99 -5.35 7.37
C PRO A 21 10.61 -6.01 7.22
N ALA A 22 9.52 -5.27 7.39
CA ALA A 22 8.17 -5.84 7.28
C ALA A 22 7.72 -6.11 5.84
N GLY A 23 8.33 -5.46 4.84
CA GLY A 23 7.98 -5.61 3.42
C GLY A 23 6.65 -4.97 3.00
N PHE A 24 5.77 -4.62 3.94
CA PHE A 24 4.50 -3.90 3.74
C PHE A 24 4.17 -3.00 4.94
N GLY A 25 3.03 -2.29 4.89
CA GLY A 25 2.46 -1.58 6.05
C GLY A 25 2.60 -0.06 6.04
N LEU A 26 3.38 0.51 5.11
CA LEU A 26 3.62 1.96 5.05
C LEU A 26 2.32 2.75 4.95
N SER A 27 1.45 2.38 4.00
CA SER A 27 0.18 3.06 3.81
C SER A 27 -0.74 2.86 5.01
N THR A 28 -0.83 1.63 5.55
CA THR A 28 -1.65 1.32 6.73
C THR A 28 -1.26 2.18 7.93
N MET A 29 0.03 2.42 8.14
CA MET A 29 0.53 3.26 9.23
C MET A 29 0.33 4.76 8.96
N LEU A 30 0.55 5.22 7.72
CA LEU A 30 0.59 6.64 7.40
C LEU A 30 -0.80 7.22 7.07
N THR A 31 -1.67 6.48 6.39
CA THR A 31 -3.02 6.92 6.02
C THR A 31 -3.84 7.46 7.19
N PRO A 32 -3.96 6.81 8.37
CA PRO A 32 -4.74 7.37 9.48
C PRO A 32 -4.17 8.71 9.99
N ILE A 33 -2.86 8.91 9.88
CA ILE A 33 -2.19 10.14 10.32
C ILE A 33 -2.46 11.28 9.33
N VAL A 34 -2.45 10.97 8.04
CA VAL A 34 -2.76 11.97 6.99
C VAL A 34 -4.27 12.30 6.97
N LEU A 35 -5.15 11.34 7.26
CA LEU A 35 -6.60 11.57 7.36
C LEU A 35 -7.00 12.53 8.49
N ILE A 36 -6.13 12.80 9.46
CA ILE A 36 -6.38 13.81 10.50
C ILE A 36 -6.39 15.23 9.92
N ILE A 37 -5.71 15.45 8.77
CA ILE A 37 -5.52 16.78 8.17
C ILE A 37 -6.06 16.91 6.75
N MET A 38 -6.40 15.80 6.11
CA MET A 38 -6.78 15.75 4.71
C MET A 38 -7.99 14.85 4.51
N GLU A 39 -8.81 15.22 3.54
CA GLU A 39 -9.90 14.38 3.07
C GLU A 39 -9.36 13.10 2.41
N PRO A 40 -10.18 12.05 2.25
CA PRO A 40 -9.73 10.73 1.80
C PRO A 40 -9.00 10.74 0.46
N HIS A 41 -9.35 11.65 -0.45
CA HIS A 41 -8.73 11.66 -1.77
C HIS A 41 -7.29 12.14 -1.71
N GLU A 42 -7.09 13.26 -1.03
CA GLU A 42 -5.82 13.94 -0.80
C GLU A 42 -4.92 13.07 0.07
N ALA A 43 -5.49 12.42 1.09
CA ALA A 43 -4.73 11.53 1.96
C ALA A 43 -4.12 10.34 1.19
N VAL A 44 -4.90 9.68 0.33
CA VAL A 44 -4.41 8.59 -0.52
C VAL A 44 -3.33 9.10 -1.48
N ALA A 45 -3.53 10.26 -2.10
CA ALA A 45 -2.55 10.85 -3.03
C ALA A 45 -1.21 11.18 -2.36
N VAL A 46 -1.24 11.83 -1.19
CA VAL A 46 -0.02 12.17 -0.43
C VAL A 46 0.71 10.91 0.02
N VAL A 47 -0.02 9.92 0.55
CA VAL A 47 0.57 8.63 0.95
C VAL A 47 1.17 7.92 -0.26
N ALA A 48 0.56 8.00 -1.44
CA ALA A 48 1.10 7.40 -2.67
C ALA A 48 2.45 8.02 -3.08
N ILE A 49 2.62 9.34 -2.93
CA ILE A 49 3.90 10.02 -3.18
C ILE A 49 4.98 9.50 -2.22
N VAL A 50 4.68 9.45 -0.92
CA VAL A 50 5.60 8.93 0.11
C VAL A 50 5.95 7.47 -0.17
N HIS A 51 4.96 6.66 -0.54
CA HIS A 51 5.13 5.25 -0.88
C HIS A 51 5.99 5.06 -2.14
N GLY A 52 5.81 5.91 -3.14
CA GLY A 52 6.62 5.92 -4.36
C GLY A 52 8.09 6.25 -4.06
N ALA A 53 8.33 7.30 -3.28
CA ALA A 53 9.68 7.69 -2.84
C ALA A 53 10.35 6.58 -2.01
N HIS A 54 9.62 5.98 -1.06
CA HIS A 54 10.11 4.88 -0.24
C HIS A 54 10.49 3.65 -1.07
N ASN A 55 9.64 3.25 -2.02
CA ASN A 55 9.95 2.12 -2.89
C ASN A 55 11.09 2.42 -3.87
N ALA A 56 11.24 3.66 -4.34
CA ALA A 56 12.38 4.05 -5.19
C ALA A 56 13.70 3.94 -4.41
N ALA A 57 13.74 4.43 -3.18
CA ALA A 57 14.89 4.28 -2.29
C ALA A 57 15.19 2.81 -2.02
N LYS A 58 14.17 2.01 -1.69
CA LYS A 58 14.32 0.56 -1.45
C LYS A 58 14.82 -0.18 -2.69
N TYR A 59 14.29 0.13 -3.87
CA TYR A 59 14.77 -0.45 -5.13
C TYR A 59 16.24 -0.09 -5.36
N TYR A 60 16.63 1.17 -5.18
CA TYR A 60 18.02 1.58 -5.36
C TYR A 60 18.97 0.83 -4.41
N SER A 61 18.60 0.68 -3.14
CA SER A 61 19.40 -0.04 -2.13
C SER A 61 19.45 -1.55 -2.35
N LEU A 62 18.41 -2.16 -2.92
CA LEU A 62 18.27 -3.62 -3.04
C LEU A 62 18.25 -4.13 -4.49
N LYS A 63 18.65 -3.29 -5.46
CA LYS A 63 18.52 -3.57 -6.91
C LYS A 63 19.14 -4.90 -7.35
N GLU A 64 20.20 -5.35 -6.68
CA GLU A 64 20.90 -6.60 -6.98
C GLU A 64 20.11 -7.85 -6.60
N HIS A 65 19.11 -7.72 -5.71
CA HIS A 65 18.29 -8.81 -5.19
C HIS A 65 16.89 -8.83 -5.83
N VAL A 66 16.67 -8.04 -6.89
CA VAL A 66 15.36 -7.90 -7.53
C VAL A 66 15.07 -9.11 -8.41
N ASP A 67 13.96 -9.80 -8.13
CA ASP A 67 13.44 -10.86 -9.00
C ASP A 67 12.65 -10.27 -10.17
N PHE A 68 13.28 -10.24 -11.35
CA PHE A 68 12.66 -9.78 -12.59
C PHE A 68 11.57 -10.72 -13.14
N THR A 69 11.57 -11.99 -12.74
CA THR A 69 10.52 -12.94 -13.13
C THR A 69 9.20 -12.59 -12.44
N ALA A 70 9.26 -12.29 -11.13
CA ALA A 70 8.13 -11.78 -10.37
C ALA A 70 7.60 -10.44 -10.93
N ILE A 71 8.48 -9.52 -11.34
CA ILE A 71 8.07 -8.25 -11.97
C ILE A 71 7.23 -8.50 -13.23
N LYS A 72 7.62 -9.45 -14.09
CA LYS A 72 6.88 -9.75 -15.32
C LYS A 72 5.54 -10.43 -15.06
N ARG A 73 5.52 -11.40 -14.13
CA ARG A 73 4.31 -12.21 -13.85
C ARG A 73 3.28 -11.47 -13.01
N TYR A 74 3.73 -10.63 -12.07
CA TYR A 74 2.90 -9.93 -11.09
C TYR A 74 2.92 -8.40 -11.29
N GLY A 75 4.12 -7.82 -11.43
CA GLY A 75 4.34 -6.37 -11.44
C GLY A 75 3.64 -5.61 -12.57
N ILE A 76 3.62 -6.16 -13.80
CA ILE A 76 2.92 -5.55 -14.94
C ILE A 76 1.42 -5.41 -14.63
N TRP A 77 0.80 -6.48 -14.11
CA TRP A 77 -0.62 -6.47 -13.74
C TRP A 77 -0.89 -5.53 -12.56
N LEU A 78 0.04 -5.44 -11.61
CA LEU A 78 -0.02 -4.47 -10.52
C LEU A 78 -0.04 -3.03 -11.03
N ILE A 79 0.77 -2.67 -12.02
CA ILE A 79 0.76 -1.31 -12.58
C ILE A 79 -0.59 -1.02 -13.24
N ILE A 80 -1.11 -1.95 -14.05
CA ILE A 80 -2.41 -1.81 -14.71
C ILE A 80 -3.53 -1.63 -13.68
N GLY A 81 -3.55 -2.50 -12.66
CA GLY A 81 -4.51 -2.41 -11.56
C GLY A 81 -4.41 -1.06 -10.84
N ALA A 82 -3.20 -0.60 -10.50
CA ALA A 82 -2.98 0.65 -9.79
C ALA A 82 -3.49 1.87 -10.56
N ILE A 83 -3.28 1.92 -11.88
CA ILE A 83 -3.80 3.00 -12.71
C ILE A 83 -5.32 3.00 -12.69
N ILE A 84 -5.97 1.85 -12.90
CA ILE A 84 -7.43 1.74 -12.89
C ILE A 84 -7.99 2.09 -11.52
N GLY A 85 -7.38 1.59 -10.45
CA GLY A 85 -7.75 1.89 -9.07
C GLY A 85 -7.66 3.38 -8.77
N ALA A 86 -6.59 4.05 -9.22
CA ALA A 86 -6.40 5.49 -9.04
C ALA A 86 -7.40 6.33 -9.85
N ILE A 87 -7.76 5.90 -11.07
CA ILE A 87 -8.81 6.56 -11.85
C ILE A 87 -10.15 6.45 -11.12
N LEU A 88 -10.50 5.24 -10.65
CA LEU A 88 -11.71 5.01 -9.87
C LEU A 88 -11.71 5.83 -8.57
N GLN A 89 -10.57 5.92 -7.91
CA GLN A 89 -10.40 6.70 -6.69
C GLN A 89 -10.77 8.16 -6.90
N ASN A 90 -10.53 8.76 -8.07
CA ASN A 90 -10.87 10.17 -8.33
C ASN A 90 -12.37 10.42 -8.53
N ILE A 91 -13.17 9.38 -8.78
CA ILE A 91 -14.61 9.50 -9.08
C ILE A 91 -15.51 8.93 -7.98
N VAL A 92 -14.97 8.10 -7.09
CA VAL A 92 -15.72 7.55 -5.95
C VAL A 92 -15.97 8.66 -4.92
N PRO A 93 -17.19 8.82 -4.38
CA PRO A 93 -17.42 9.83 -3.34
C PRO A 93 -16.63 9.55 -2.05
N GLN A 94 -16.30 10.62 -1.30
CA GLN A 94 -15.47 10.55 -0.09
C GLN A 94 -15.96 9.52 0.94
N LYS A 95 -17.27 9.45 1.21
CA LYS A 95 -17.84 8.57 2.25
C LYS A 95 -17.60 7.07 1.95
N PRO A 96 -17.99 6.54 0.77
CA PRO A 96 -17.62 5.18 0.37
C PRO A 96 -16.11 4.91 0.38
N LEU A 97 -15.29 5.86 -0.10
CA LEU A 97 -13.84 5.70 -0.10
C LEU A 97 -13.27 5.57 1.32
N LEU A 98 -13.74 6.43 2.23
CA LEU A 98 -13.37 6.39 3.64
C LEU A 98 -13.79 5.07 4.30
N LEU A 99 -14.96 4.52 3.96
CA LEU A 99 -15.39 3.21 4.44
C LEU A 99 -14.43 2.11 4.00
N VAL A 100 -14.03 2.10 2.72
CA VAL A 100 -13.06 1.12 2.19
C VAL A 100 -11.74 1.23 2.93
N ILE A 101 -11.21 2.46 3.09
CA ILE A 101 -9.98 2.71 3.84
C ILE A 101 -10.12 2.23 5.30
N GLY A 102 -11.22 2.57 5.97
CA GLY A 102 -11.51 2.17 7.34
C GLY A 102 -11.53 0.65 7.52
N CYS A 103 -12.13 -0.09 6.58
CA CYS A 103 -12.08 -1.54 6.56
C CYS A 103 -10.63 -2.07 6.53
N PHE A 104 -9.75 -1.50 5.70
CA PHE A 104 -8.34 -1.90 5.69
C PHE A 104 -7.61 -1.58 6.99
N LEU A 105 -7.88 -0.40 7.58
CA LEU A 105 -7.25 0.03 8.84
C LEU A 105 -7.67 -0.82 10.04
N ILE A 106 -8.83 -1.50 9.96
CA ILE A 106 -9.30 -2.42 11.01
C ILE A 106 -8.86 -3.86 10.70
N ILE A 107 -9.16 -4.34 9.49
CA ILE A 107 -8.99 -5.76 9.15
C ILE A 107 -7.51 -6.13 9.03
N LEU A 108 -6.67 -5.31 8.40
CA LEU A 108 -5.26 -5.68 8.17
C LEU A 108 -4.48 -5.84 9.47
N PRO A 109 -4.54 -4.91 10.44
CA PRO A 109 -3.86 -5.11 11.72
C PRO A 109 -4.38 -6.32 12.49
N LEU A 110 -5.70 -6.57 12.49
CA LEU A 110 -6.28 -7.74 13.16
C LEU A 110 -5.80 -9.06 12.53
N LEU A 111 -5.76 -9.14 11.20
CA LEU A 111 -5.23 -10.32 10.51
C LEU A 111 -3.73 -10.50 10.77
N THR A 112 -2.97 -9.40 10.81
CA THR A 112 -1.53 -9.43 11.10
C THR A 112 -1.25 -9.94 12.52
N LEU A 113 -2.08 -9.56 13.50
CA LEU A 113 -1.97 -10.03 14.89
C LEU A 113 -2.34 -11.51 15.06
N SER A 114 -3.16 -12.08 14.17
CA SER A 114 -3.62 -13.45 14.30
C SER A 114 -2.55 -14.50 13.99
N GLU A 115 -1.46 -14.14 13.31
CA GLU A 115 -0.37 -15.01 12.78
C GLU A 115 -0.80 -16.18 11.87
N ASN A 116 -2.06 -16.62 11.91
CA ASN A 116 -2.58 -17.79 11.19
C ASN A 116 -2.58 -17.66 9.66
N TRP A 117 -2.43 -16.43 9.14
CA TRP A 117 -2.51 -16.14 7.70
C TRP A 117 -1.15 -15.87 7.06
N THR A 118 -0.10 -15.62 7.84
CA THR A 118 1.21 -15.16 7.32
C THR A 118 2.00 -16.25 6.60
N GLY A 119 1.57 -17.52 6.70
CA GLY A 119 2.15 -18.65 5.97
C GLY A 119 1.38 -19.07 4.71
N TYR A 120 0.23 -18.46 4.41
CA TYR A 120 -0.58 -18.85 3.25
C TYR A 120 -0.07 -18.18 1.98
N LYS A 121 0.62 -18.94 1.14
CA LYS A 121 1.10 -18.49 -0.18
C LYS A 121 0.18 -19.00 -1.29
N ILE A 122 -0.41 -18.08 -2.02
CA ILE A 122 -1.23 -18.37 -3.19
C ILE A 122 -0.30 -18.83 -4.33
N PRO A 123 -0.68 -19.86 -5.10
CA PRO A 123 0.14 -20.34 -6.20
C PRO A 123 0.43 -19.26 -7.25
N GLU A 124 1.64 -19.34 -7.79
CA GLU A 124 2.17 -18.51 -8.87
C GLU A 124 1.27 -18.42 -10.13
N ALA A 125 0.43 -19.43 -10.37
CA ALA A 125 -0.56 -19.43 -11.44
C ALA A 125 -1.54 -18.23 -11.35
N ASN A 126 -1.72 -17.68 -10.15
CA ASN A 126 -2.67 -16.60 -9.87
C ASN A 126 -2.04 -15.20 -9.84
N ASP A 127 -0.73 -15.06 -10.09
CA ASP A 127 -0.01 -13.77 -10.00
C ASP A 127 -0.60 -12.67 -10.87
N ARG A 128 -1.26 -13.01 -11.97
CA ARG A 128 -1.93 -12.00 -12.82
C ARG A 128 -3.10 -11.34 -12.07
N ILE A 129 -3.93 -12.17 -11.42
CA ILE A 129 -5.08 -11.72 -10.64
C ILE A 129 -4.59 -11.04 -9.36
N GLY A 130 -3.59 -11.62 -8.70
CA GLY A 130 -2.99 -11.04 -7.50
C GLY A 130 -2.34 -9.68 -7.76
N GLY A 131 -1.59 -9.58 -8.86
CA GLY A 131 -0.97 -8.35 -9.33
C GLY A 131 -2.03 -7.30 -9.58
N PHE A 132 -2.99 -7.59 -10.46
CA PHE A 132 -4.09 -6.68 -10.78
C PHE A 132 -4.87 -6.25 -9.54
N GLY A 133 -5.29 -7.19 -8.69
CA GLY A 133 -6.10 -6.90 -7.50
C GLY A 133 -5.34 -6.08 -6.46
N SER A 134 -4.07 -6.40 -6.21
CA SER A 134 -3.24 -5.64 -5.28
C SER A 134 -2.97 -4.23 -5.82
N GLY A 135 -2.66 -4.12 -7.11
CA GLY A 135 -2.52 -2.82 -7.77
C GLY A 135 -3.79 -2.01 -7.66
N PHE A 136 -4.94 -2.58 -8.03
CA PHE A 136 -6.25 -1.94 -7.96
C PHE A 136 -6.56 -1.40 -6.57
N MET A 137 -6.38 -2.19 -5.51
CA MET A 137 -6.60 -1.73 -4.14
C MET A 137 -5.54 -0.70 -3.70
N GLY A 138 -4.31 -0.81 -4.20
CA GLY A 138 -3.25 0.19 -4.03
C GLY A 138 -3.61 1.54 -4.62
N GLY A 139 -4.12 1.56 -5.86
CA GLY A 139 -4.59 2.79 -6.50
C GLY A 139 -5.87 3.34 -5.89
N LEU A 140 -6.82 2.46 -5.53
CA LEU A 140 -8.12 2.85 -5.00
C LEU A 140 -8.03 3.43 -3.59
N SER A 141 -7.28 2.78 -2.71
CA SER A 141 -7.31 3.03 -1.26
C SER A 141 -5.94 3.25 -0.64
N GLY A 142 -4.86 3.11 -1.40
CA GLY A 142 -3.48 3.12 -0.88
C GLY A 142 -3.00 1.79 -0.29
N HIS A 143 -3.85 0.76 -0.19
CA HIS A 143 -3.57 -0.48 0.55
C HIS A 143 -3.35 -1.70 -0.36
N GLN A 144 -2.11 -1.93 -0.78
CA GLN A 144 -1.73 -3.08 -1.63
C GLN A 144 -0.82 -4.12 -0.95
N GLY A 145 -0.19 -3.75 0.16
CA GLY A 145 0.96 -4.49 0.69
C GLY A 145 0.62 -5.88 1.23
N ALA A 146 -0.44 -5.99 2.03
CA ALA A 146 -0.89 -7.26 2.59
C ALA A 146 -1.45 -8.21 1.52
N LEU A 147 -2.18 -7.66 0.54
CA LEU A 147 -2.66 -8.44 -0.61
C LEU A 147 -1.49 -9.03 -1.39
N ARG A 148 -0.47 -8.22 -1.68
CA ARG A 148 0.75 -8.66 -2.38
C ARG A 148 1.52 -9.74 -1.62
N ALA A 149 1.61 -9.62 -0.29
CA ALA A 149 2.34 -10.58 0.54
C ALA A 149 1.78 -12.01 0.46
N MET A 150 0.51 -12.19 0.07
CA MET A 150 -0.05 -13.53 -0.13
C MET A 150 0.39 -14.18 -1.46
N PHE A 151 0.92 -13.41 -2.41
CA PHE A 151 1.32 -13.91 -3.73
C PHE A 151 2.85 -14.01 -3.90
N LEU A 152 3.63 -13.16 -3.23
CA LEU A 152 5.09 -13.07 -3.36
C LEU A 152 5.79 -13.43 -2.05
#